data_AF-A0AAN4ZH85-F1
#
_entry.id   AF-A0AAN4ZH85-F1
#
_cell.length_a   1.000
_cell.length_b   1.000
_cell.length_c   1.000
_cell.angle_alpha   90.00
_cell.angle_beta   90.00
_cell.angle_gamma   90.00
#
_symmetry.space_group_name_H-M   'P 1'
#
loop_
_entity.id
_entity.type
_entity.pdbx_description
1 polymer ?
#
loop_
_entity_poly.entity_id
_entity_poly.type
_entity_poly.pdbx_seq_one_letter_code
_entity_poly.pdbx_strand_id
1 'polypeptide(L)'
;IVFIFSIHFPKLVSSISLGHLQLGIWGFNNSLDPVTFLYELSSYVRSIFIDQRHDNTLNEESQYFFGLPNVEWAPIIIEMLSRKLDKLCIRSIHYPKYLSQDDANILKKKLPELGKTIFFDATCSEDIEFPEHTTNEHLVKVQSDDHWHGYRNSFDSDQYEEEYTIMIVKHTSRLDEERDPVVY
;
A
#
# COMPACT_ATOMS: atom_id res chain seq x y z
N ILE A 1 -8.55 14.01 5.35
CA ILE A 1 -7.88 14.61 6.52
C ILE A 1 -6.39 14.39 6.35
N VAL A 2 -5.60 15.45 6.27
CA VAL A 2 -4.14 15.39 6.17
C VAL A 2 -3.61 15.28 7.59
N PHE A 3 -2.98 14.15 7.94
CA PHE A 3 -2.43 13.95 9.29
C PHE A 3 -0.95 14.30 9.32
N ILE A 4 -0.61 15.31 10.09
CA ILE A 4 0.76 15.56 10.55
C ILE A 4 1.02 14.56 11.68
N PHE A 5 1.98 13.65 11.49
CA PHE A 5 2.26 12.54 12.40
C PHE A 5 2.69 13.06 13.78
N SER A 6 1.78 12.98 14.76
CA SER A 6 2.05 13.22 16.18
C SER A 6 2.08 11.88 16.92
N ILE A 7 2.94 11.77 17.94
CA ILE A 7 3.08 10.59 18.83
C ILE A 7 1.78 10.13 19.51
N HIS A 8 0.71 10.93 19.47
CA HIS A 8 -0.61 10.59 20.02
C HIS A 8 -1.59 10.04 18.97
N PHE A 9 -1.21 10.00 17.70
CA PHE A 9 -2.10 9.65 16.61
C PHE A 9 -2.66 8.21 16.70
N PRO A 10 -1.85 7.16 16.99
CA PRO A 10 -2.37 5.80 17.16
C PRO A 10 -3.38 5.69 18.30
N LYS A 11 -3.18 6.44 19.39
CA LYS A 11 -4.10 6.48 20.54
C LYS A 11 -5.40 7.24 20.22
N LEU A 12 -5.35 8.24 19.34
CA LEU A 12 -6.55 8.93 18.86
C LEU A 12 -7.37 8.04 17.94
N VAL A 13 -6.71 7.33 17.01
CA VAL A 13 -7.33 6.35 16.10
C VAL A 13 -7.90 5.15 16.86
N SER A 14 -7.30 4.73 17.98
CA SER A 14 -7.89 3.65 18.79
C SER A 14 -9.16 4.08 19.55
N SER A 15 -9.29 5.36 19.88
CA SER A 15 -10.45 5.93 20.57
C SER A 15 -11.64 6.22 19.65
N ILE A 16 -11.40 6.35 18.34
CA ILE A 16 -12.40 6.61 17.32
C ILE A 16 -12.41 5.39 16.40
N SER A 17 -13.46 4.57 16.42
CA SER A 17 -13.58 3.40 15.54
C SER A 17 -13.63 3.82 14.05
N LEU A 18 -12.48 4.14 13.48
CA LEU A 18 -12.29 4.47 12.08
C LEU A 18 -12.22 3.15 11.31
N GLY A 19 -13.25 2.87 10.51
CA GLY A 19 -13.25 1.72 9.61
C GLY A 19 -12.20 1.85 8.50
N HIS A 20 -11.78 3.07 8.17
CA HIS A 20 -10.90 3.41 7.06
C HIS A 20 -9.94 4.55 7.44
N LEU A 21 -8.66 4.41 7.08
CA LEU A 21 -7.62 5.42 7.27
C LEU A 21 -6.85 5.64 5.97
N GLN A 22 -6.69 6.90 5.57
CA GLN A 22 -5.85 7.31 4.45
C GLN A 22 -4.63 8.08 4.96
N LEU A 23 -3.44 7.69 4.50
CA LEU A 23 -2.16 8.30 4.85
C LEU A 23 -1.52 8.90 3.61
N GLY A 24 -1.22 10.20 3.66
CA GLY A 24 -0.35 10.88 2.69
C GLY A 24 1.00 11.16 3.33
N ILE A 25 2.09 10.71 2.71
CA ILE A 25 3.43 10.78 3.30
C ILE A 25 4.19 11.96 2.70
N TRP A 26 4.64 12.89 3.56
CA TRP A 26 5.37 14.10 3.19
C TRP A 26 6.58 14.27 4.12
N GLY A 27 7.70 13.60 3.84
CA GLY A 27 8.90 13.66 4.68
C GLY A 27 8.71 13.02 6.06
N PHE A 28 9.47 11.96 6.37
CA PHE A 28 9.35 11.27 7.66
C PHE A 28 10.21 11.98 8.72
N ASN A 29 9.61 12.41 9.83
CA ASN A 29 10.34 12.98 10.96
C ASN A 29 10.81 11.83 11.89
N ASN A 30 12.10 11.79 12.22
CA ASN A 30 12.83 10.69 12.89
C ASN A 30 12.35 10.30 14.31
N SER A 31 11.25 10.87 14.82
CA SER A 31 10.80 10.62 16.19
C SER A 31 9.97 9.34 16.39
N LEU A 32 9.55 8.68 15.31
CA LEU A 32 8.71 7.47 15.37
C LEU A 32 9.33 6.38 14.49
N ASP A 33 9.33 5.13 14.95
CA ASP A 33 9.72 4.01 14.09
C ASP A 33 8.59 3.72 13.08
N PRO A 34 8.82 3.84 11.76
CA PRO A 34 7.75 3.75 10.78
C PRO A 34 7.06 2.38 10.74
N VAL A 35 7.81 1.30 10.97
CA VAL A 35 7.28 -0.07 11.00
C VAL A 35 6.38 -0.29 12.22
N THR A 36 6.83 0.12 13.40
CA THR A 36 6.05 0.06 14.65
C THR A 36 4.75 0.84 14.50
N PHE A 37 4.80 2.01 13.87
CA PHE A 37 3.62 2.80 13.57
C PHE A 37 2.60 2.07 12.67
N LEU A 38 3.08 1.46 11.58
CA LEU A 38 2.23 0.68 10.68
C LEU A 38 1.58 -0.52 11.40
N TYR A 39 2.32 -1.21 12.27
CA TYR A 39 1.77 -2.30 13.09
C TYR A 39 0.72 -1.81 14.10
N GLU A 40 0.97 -0.68 14.75
CA GLU A 40 -0.01 -0.07 15.67
C GLU A 40 -1.29 0.27 14.93
N LEU A 41 -1.21 0.98 13.79
CA LEU A 41 -2.38 1.30 12.98
C LEU A 41 -3.16 0.05 12.56
N SER A 42 -2.45 -0.97 12.06
CA SER A 42 -3.05 -2.23 11.59
C SER A 42 -3.73 -3.03 12.71
N SER A 43 -3.46 -2.69 13.97
CA SER A 43 -4.15 -3.26 15.14
C SER A 43 -5.47 -2.56 15.45
N TYR A 44 -5.68 -1.32 14.97
CA TYR A 44 -6.85 -0.51 15.30
C TYR A 44 -7.88 -0.40 14.18
N VAL A 45 -7.44 -0.36 12.92
CA VAL A 45 -8.34 -0.16 11.76
C VAL A 45 -8.49 -1.42 10.91
N ARG A 46 -9.58 -1.49 10.14
CA ARG A 46 -9.82 -2.59 9.18
C ARG A 46 -9.36 -2.26 7.76
N SER A 47 -9.13 -0.99 7.44
CA SER A 47 -8.66 -0.58 6.13
C SER A 47 -7.64 0.56 6.22
N ILE A 48 -6.55 0.41 5.47
CA ILE A 48 -5.51 1.42 5.29
C ILE A 48 -5.28 1.63 3.80
N PHE A 49 -5.26 2.89 3.38
CA PHE A 49 -4.78 3.34 2.08
C PHE A 49 -3.54 4.23 2.30
N ILE A 50 -2.43 3.88 1.66
CA ILE A 50 -1.16 4.61 1.73
C ILE A 50 -0.86 5.21 0.37
N ASP A 51 -0.68 6.53 0.32
CA ASP A 51 -0.28 7.26 -0.88
C ASP A 51 1.08 7.92 -0.65
N GLN A 52 2.13 7.31 -1.21
CA GLN A 52 3.48 7.87 -1.20
C GLN A 52 3.66 8.82 -2.38
N ARG A 53 3.92 10.09 -2.05
CA ARG A 53 4.23 11.13 -3.03
C ARG A 53 5.71 11.13 -3.35
N HIS A 54 6.04 11.66 -4.53
CA HIS A 54 7.42 11.87 -4.95
C HIS A 54 8.16 12.77 -3.95
N ASP A 55 9.38 12.36 -3.60
CA ASP A 55 10.37 13.15 -2.88
C ASP A 55 11.50 13.50 -3.84
N ASN A 56 11.55 14.77 -4.26
CA ASN A 56 12.52 15.27 -5.24
C ASN A 56 13.99 15.12 -4.80
N THR A 57 14.27 14.71 -3.56
CA THR A 57 15.61 14.46 -3.05
C THR A 57 16.09 13.02 -3.26
N LEU A 58 15.18 12.11 -3.63
CA LEU A 58 15.45 10.68 -3.80
C LEU A 58 15.41 10.30 -5.27
N ASN A 59 16.22 9.31 -5.65
CA ASN A 59 16.16 8.71 -6.97
C ASN A 59 14.93 7.78 -7.06
N GLU A 60 14.15 7.84 -8.13
CA GLU A 60 12.99 6.97 -8.39
C GLU A 60 13.36 5.48 -8.41
N GLU A 61 14.62 5.18 -8.77
CA GLU A 61 15.18 3.83 -8.73
C GLU A 61 15.42 3.29 -7.30
N SER A 62 15.23 4.12 -6.28
CA SER A 62 15.45 3.74 -4.89
C SER A 62 14.36 2.76 -4.44
N GLN A 63 14.77 1.69 -3.74
CA GLN A 63 13.87 0.81 -3.01
C GLN A 63 13.38 1.52 -1.74
N TYR A 64 12.55 2.54 -1.88
CA TYR A 64 12.18 3.45 -0.82
C TYR A 64 10.68 3.46 -0.59
N PHE A 65 10.28 3.17 0.64
CA PHE A 65 8.89 3.31 1.04
C PHE A 65 8.78 3.77 2.48
N PHE A 66 7.85 4.68 2.74
CA PHE A 66 7.45 5.08 4.08
C PHE A 66 8.63 5.59 4.95
N GLY A 67 9.58 6.32 4.35
CA GLY A 67 10.75 6.85 5.08
C GLY A 67 11.93 5.87 5.19
N LEU A 68 11.80 4.65 4.66
CA LEU A 68 12.78 3.59 4.84
C LEU A 68 13.33 3.10 3.49
N PRO A 69 14.65 3.18 3.27
CA PRO A 69 15.29 2.60 2.10
C PRO A 69 15.68 1.13 2.34
N ASN A 70 15.62 0.32 1.28
CA ASN A 70 16.11 -1.07 1.20
C ASN A 70 15.55 -1.99 2.29
N VAL A 71 14.23 -1.94 2.50
CA VAL A 71 13.52 -2.77 3.48
C VAL A 71 12.82 -3.94 2.79
N GLU A 72 12.88 -5.12 3.42
CA GLU A 72 12.07 -6.28 3.06
C GLU A 72 10.63 -6.06 3.51
N TRP A 73 9.75 -5.67 2.59
CA TRP A 73 8.39 -5.26 2.93
C TRP A 73 7.41 -6.43 3.10
N ALA A 74 7.71 -7.61 2.57
CA ALA A 74 6.82 -8.77 2.69
C ALA A 74 6.51 -9.16 4.15
N PRO A 75 7.50 -9.39 5.04
CA PRO A 75 7.20 -9.73 6.44
C PRO A 75 6.39 -8.64 7.15
N ILE A 76 6.63 -7.37 6.83
CA ILE A 76 5.92 -6.23 7.42
C ILE A 76 4.46 -6.22 6.95
N ILE A 77 4.20 -6.33 5.65
CA ILE A 77 2.85 -6.35 5.08
C ILE A 77 2.05 -7.56 5.59
N ILE A 78 2.67 -8.74 5.67
CA ILE A 78 2.06 -9.95 6.24
C ILE A 78 1.66 -9.70 7.70
N GLU A 79 2.55 -9.11 8.49
CA GLU A 79 2.27 -8.80 9.90
C GLU A 79 1.22 -7.70 10.07
N MET A 80 1.12 -6.74 9.15
CA MET A 80 0.01 -5.78 9.14
C MET A 80 -1.32 -6.49 8.90
N LEU A 81 -1.41 -7.35 7.89
CA LEU A 81 -2.64 -8.05 7.49
C LEU A 81 -3.01 -9.22 8.42
N SER A 82 -2.06 -9.76 9.20
CA SER A 82 -2.34 -10.77 10.24
C SER A 82 -3.13 -10.18 11.43
N ARG A 83 -3.11 -8.86 11.60
CA ARG A 83 -3.77 -8.12 12.68
C ARG A 83 -5.25 -7.85 12.37
N LYS A 84 -5.78 -6.70 12.78
CA LYS A 84 -7.18 -6.30 12.55
C LYS A 84 -7.43 -5.81 11.11
N LEU A 85 -6.36 -5.49 10.38
CA LEU A 85 -6.42 -4.99 9.02
C LEU A 85 -6.97 -6.05 8.06
N ASP A 86 -8.02 -5.70 7.33
CA ASP A 86 -8.63 -6.54 6.29
C ASP A 86 -8.32 -5.99 4.89
N LYS A 87 -8.10 -4.67 4.74
CA LYS A 87 -7.81 -4.01 3.46
C LYS A 87 -6.54 -3.16 3.56
N LEU A 88 -5.58 -3.42 2.68
CA LEU A 88 -4.38 -2.61 2.53
C LEU A 88 -4.19 -2.24 1.06
N CYS A 89 -4.18 -0.95 0.77
CA CYS A 89 -3.86 -0.40 -0.54
C CYS A 89 -2.59 0.45 -0.41
N ILE A 90 -1.58 0.20 -1.23
CA ILE A 90 -0.33 0.97 -1.27
C ILE A 90 -0.12 1.53 -2.67
N ARG A 91 -0.11 2.86 -2.77
CA ARG A 91 0.23 3.59 -3.98
C ARG A 91 1.60 4.25 -3.80
N SER A 92 2.58 3.81 -4.58
CA SER A 92 3.95 4.32 -4.54
C SER A 92 4.53 4.38 -5.96
N ILE A 93 3.87 5.15 -6.82
CA ILE A 93 4.11 5.21 -8.28
C ILE A 93 5.55 5.60 -8.59
N HIS A 94 6.12 6.59 -7.89
CA HIS A 94 7.48 7.07 -8.15
C HIS A 94 8.59 6.20 -7.54
N TYR A 95 8.24 5.18 -6.76
CA TYR A 95 9.22 4.28 -6.14
C TYR A 95 8.74 2.83 -6.20
N PRO A 96 8.38 2.28 -7.38
CA PRO A 96 7.69 0.99 -7.49
C PRO A 96 8.59 -0.18 -7.05
N LYS A 97 9.91 0.03 -7.05
CA LYS A 97 10.94 -0.93 -6.63
C LYS A 97 11.04 -1.15 -5.13
N TYR A 98 10.27 -0.41 -4.32
CA TYR A 98 10.18 -0.69 -2.88
C TYR A 98 9.71 -2.12 -2.61
N LEU A 99 8.84 -2.65 -3.48
CA LEU A 99 8.43 -4.04 -3.43
C LEU A 99 9.33 -4.84 -4.38
N SER A 100 10.24 -5.63 -3.81
CA SER A 100 11.12 -6.49 -4.59
C SER A 100 10.39 -7.70 -5.17
N GLN A 101 10.97 -8.35 -6.18
CA GLN A 101 10.44 -9.61 -6.73
C GLN A 101 10.37 -10.72 -5.67
N ASP A 102 11.35 -10.77 -4.75
CA ASP A 102 11.37 -11.73 -3.65
C ASP A 102 10.25 -11.46 -2.65
N ASP A 103 10.05 -10.19 -2.26
CA ASP A 103 8.92 -9.79 -1.43
C ASP A 103 7.59 -10.14 -2.08
N ALA A 104 7.41 -9.83 -3.36
CA ALA A 104 6.21 -10.15 -4.12
C ALA A 104 5.94 -11.66 -4.14
N ASN A 105 6.97 -12.49 -4.33
CA ASN A 105 6.85 -13.95 -4.29
C ASN A 105 6.43 -14.46 -2.91
N ILE A 106 6.99 -13.89 -1.84
CA ILE A 106 6.62 -14.21 -0.46
C ILE A 106 5.15 -13.82 -0.21
N LEU A 107 4.74 -12.60 -0.58
CA LEU A 107 3.38 -12.11 -0.41
C LEU A 107 2.36 -12.96 -1.17
N LYS A 108 2.65 -13.27 -2.44
CA LYS A 108 1.81 -14.13 -3.29
C LYS A 108 1.51 -15.47 -2.62
N LYS A 109 2.50 -16.05 -1.95
CA LYS A 109 2.35 -17.34 -1.26
C LYS A 109 1.67 -17.18 0.11
N LYS A 110 2.07 -16.19 0.90
CA LYS A 110 1.74 -16.09 2.32
C LYS A 110 0.42 -15.39 2.60
N LEU A 111 0.05 -14.39 1.81
CA LEU A 111 -1.21 -13.66 2.03
C LEU A 111 -2.44 -14.59 1.95
N PRO A 112 -2.56 -15.50 0.95
CA PRO A 112 -3.66 -16.46 0.92
C PRO A 112 -3.63 -17.51 2.04
N GLU A 113 -2.48 -17.74 2.69
CA GLU A 113 -2.33 -18.68 3.82
C GLU A 113 -2.82 -18.09 5.15
N LEU A 114 -3.14 -16.78 5.22
CA LEU A 114 -3.59 -16.13 6.46
C LEU A 114 -4.98 -16.57 6.94
N GLY A 115 -5.79 -17.22 6.09
CA GLY A 115 -7.14 -17.67 6.44
C GLY A 115 -8.11 -16.51 6.72
N LYS A 116 -7.84 -15.33 6.17
CA LYS A 116 -8.64 -14.09 6.34
C LYS A 116 -9.20 -13.63 5.00
N THR A 117 -10.34 -12.95 5.04
CA THR A 117 -10.95 -12.29 3.87
C THR A 117 -10.25 -10.96 3.55
N ILE A 118 -9.01 -11.04 3.04
CA ILE A 118 -8.16 -9.87 2.80
C ILE A 118 -8.40 -9.22 1.43
N PHE A 119 -8.06 -7.94 1.35
CA PHE A 119 -7.88 -7.17 0.12
C PHE A 119 -6.51 -6.51 0.22
N PHE A 120 -5.59 -6.94 -0.62
CA PHE A 120 -4.27 -6.36 -0.74
C PHE A 120 -4.04 -5.91 -2.18
N ASP A 121 -3.57 -4.68 -2.30
CA ASP A 121 -3.30 -4.02 -3.56
C ASP A 121 -2.11 -3.09 -3.38
N ALA A 122 -1.10 -3.23 -4.22
CA ALA A 122 0.14 -2.50 -4.08
C ALA A 122 0.78 -2.22 -5.44
N THR A 123 1.16 -0.95 -5.69
CA THR A 123 2.10 -0.61 -6.77
C THR A 123 3.36 -1.46 -6.63
N CYS A 124 3.90 -1.95 -7.74
CA CYS A 124 5.15 -2.71 -7.80
C CYS A 124 5.89 -2.47 -9.11
N SER A 125 7.15 -2.92 -9.21
CA SER A 125 7.93 -2.84 -10.46
C SER A 125 7.26 -3.61 -11.60
N GLU A 126 7.43 -3.12 -12.83
CA GLU A 126 7.04 -3.84 -14.06
C GLU A 126 7.77 -5.18 -14.22
N ASP A 127 8.97 -5.29 -13.66
CA ASP A 127 9.75 -6.54 -13.67
C ASP A 127 9.08 -7.67 -12.89
N ILE A 128 8.08 -7.36 -12.05
CA ILE A 128 7.38 -8.35 -11.24
C ILE A 128 6.29 -8.98 -12.07
N GLU A 129 6.48 -10.25 -12.43
CA GLU A 129 5.50 -11.00 -13.21
C GLU A 129 5.19 -12.35 -12.57
N PHE A 130 3.90 -12.67 -12.51
CA PHE A 130 3.45 -14.03 -12.29
C PHE A 130 2.05 -14.26 -12.86
N PRO A 131 1.72 -15.49 -13.29
CA PRO A 131 0.41 -15.79 -13.84
C PRO A 131 -0.68 -15.57 -12.79
N GLU A 132 -1.79 -15.03 -13.26
CA GLU A 132 -3.04 -14.99 -12.51
C GLU A 132 -3.43 -16.41 -12.09
N HIS A 133 -3.75 -16.58 -10.82
CA HIS A 133 -4.27 -17.82 -10.30
C HIS A 133 -5.11 -17.56 -9.04
N THR A 134 -5.91 -18.55 -8.66
CA THR A 134 -6.66 -18.52 -7.40
C THR A 134 -6.11 -19.58 -6.46
N THR A 135 -5.89 -19.22 -5.19
CA THR A 135 -5.46 -20.14 -4.14
C THR A 135 -6.08 -19.74 -2.81
N ASN A 136 -6.56 -20.71 -2.02
CA ASN A 136 -7.27 -20.49 -0.76
C ASN A 136 -8.36 -19.40 -0.84
N GLU A 137 -9.18 -19.41 -1.91
CA GLU A 137 -10.22 -18.40 -2.13
C GLU A 137 -9.69 -16.97 -2.34
N HIS A 138 -8.42 -16.82 -2.73
CA HIS A 138 -7.81 -15.54 -3.09
C HIS A 138 -7.37 -15.54 -4.54
N LEU A 139 -7.82 -14.54 -5.29
CA LEU A 139 -7.23 -14.19 -6.58
C LEU A 139 -5.88 -13.52 -6.33
N VAL A 140 -4.85 -14.03 -7.00
CA VAL A 140 -3.50 -13.47 -6.99
C VAL A 140 -3.10 -13.17 -8.42
N LYS A 141 -2.75 -11.91 -8.70
CA LYS A 141 -2.32 -11.48 -10.03
C LYS A 141 -1.42 -10.25 -9.99
N VAL A 142 -0.74 -10.03 -11.09
CA VAL A 142 -0.12 -8.75 -11.44
C VAL A 142 -0.83 -8.22 -12.68
N GLN A 143 -1.09 -6.92 -12.73
CA GLN A 143 -1.63 -6.27 -13.91
C GLN A 143 -1.09 -4.85 -14.04
N SER A 144 -0.95 -4.38 -15.28
CA SER A 144 -0.84 -2.96 -15.59
C SER A 144 -2.16 -2.26 -15.26
N ASP A 145 -2.07 -0.99 -14.87
CA ASP A 145 -3.23 -0.15 -14.61
C ASP A 145 -3.14 1.18 -15.33
N ASP A 146 -3.95 1.26 -16.38
CA ASP A 146 -3.97 2.39 -17.30
C ASP A 146 -4.96 3.48 -16.84
N HIS A 147 -5.65 3.30 -15.70
CA HIS A 147 -6.84 4.10 -15.37
C HIS A 147 -6.59 5.36 -14.54
N TRP A 148 -5.34 5.78 -14.31
CA TRP A 148 -5.09 6.98 -13.52
C TRP A 148 -4.91 8.26 -14.36
N HIS A 149 -6.01 8.99 -14.53
CA HIS A 149 -5.95 10.42 -14.87
C HIS A 149 -5.78 11.22 -13.57
N GLY A 150 -4.54 11.49 -13.18
CA GLY A 150 -4.24 12.25 -11.97
C GLY A 150 -4.99 13.58 -11.89
N TYR A 151 -5.63 13.84 -10.74
CA TYR A 151 -6.22 15.15 -10.47
C TYR A 151 -5.12 16.22 -10.36
N ARG A 152 -5.25 17.24 -11.21
CA ARG A 152 -4.25 18.23 -11.57
C ARG A 152 -4.20 19.37 -10.54
N ASN A 153 -3.05 19.58 -9.89
CA ASN A 153 -2.68 20.93 -9.48
C ASN A 153 -2.17 21.64 -10.75
N SER A 154 -2.75 22.80 -11.06
CA SER A 154 -2.75 23.45 -12.38
C SER A 154 -1.41 24.05 -12.84
N PHE A 155 -0.25 23.53 -12.42
CA PHE A 155 1.03 24.21 -12.64
C PHE A 155 2.10 23.46 -13.43
N ASP A 156 1.89 22.20 -13.84
CA ASP A 156 2.75 21.55 -14.83
C ASP A 156 1.92 20.94 -15.98
N SER A 157 2.40 21.14 -17.20
CA SER A 157 1.64 20.99 -18.45
C SER A 157 1.86 19.67 -19.19
N ASP A 158 2.61 18.73 -18.64
CA ASP A 158 2.93 17.51 -19.36
C ASP A 158 2.10 16.35 -18.79
N GLN A 159 1.12 15.91 -19.58
CA GLN A 159 0.37 14.67 -19.34
C GLN A 159 1.33 13.50 -19.54
N TYR A 160 1.88 12.99 -18.44
CA TYR A 160 2.44 11.65 -18.44
C TYR A 160 1.36 10.70 -17.93
N GLU A 161 0.83 9.87 -18.84
CA GLU A 161 0.19 8.62 -18.46
C GLU A 161 1.32 7.73 -17.93
N GLU A 162 1.59 7.82 -16.63
CA GLU A 162 2.48 6.85 -15.98
C GLU A 162 1.67 5.56 -15.84
N GLU A 163 1.86 4.64 -16.79
CA GLU A 163 1.49 3.24 -16.61
C GLU A 163 2.23 2.73 -15.36
N TYR A 164 1.51 2.04 -14.48
CA TYR A 164 2.14 1.38 -13.35
C TYR A 164 1.56 0.00 -13.14
N THR A 165 2.40 -0.87 -12.59
CA THR A 165 2.06 -2.26 -12.33
C THR A 165 1.59 -2.40 -10.90
N ILE A 166 0.56 -3.23 -10.69
CA ILE A 166 0.01 -3.54 -9.38
C ILE A 166 0.02 -5.03 -9.13
N MET A 167 0.50 -5.39 -7.95
CA MET A 167 0.28 -6.69 -7.33
C MET A 167 -1.05 -6.70 -6.56
N ILE A 168 -1.90 -7.69 -6.86
CA ILE A 168 -3.21 -7.86 -6.24
C ILE A 168 -3.28 -9.22 -5.56
N VAL A 169 -3.74 -9.22 -4.30
CA VAL A 169 -4.20 -10.41 -3.58
C VAL A 169 -5.56 -10.10 -2.93
N LYS A 170 -6.65 -10.57 -3.55
CA LYS A 170 -8.02 -10.32 -3.07
C LYS A 170 -8.75 -11.61 -2.81
N HIS A 171 -9.40 -11.71 -1.67
CA HIS A 171 -10.39 -12.76 -1.42
C HIS A 171 -11.51 -12.69 -2.49
N THR A 172 -12.02 -13.83 -2.94
CA THR A 172 -13.01 -13.93 -4.03
C THR A 172 -14.30 -13.20 -3.72
N SER A 173 -14.68 -13.10 -2.45
CA SER A 173 -15.85 -12.31 -2.01
C SER A 173 -15.65 -10.79 -2.07
N ARG A 174 -14.45 -10.31 -2.43
CA ARG A 174 -14.06 -8.88 -2.44
C ARG A 174 -13.60 -8.40 -3.83
N LEU A 175 -13.86 -9.17 -4.88
CA LEU A 175 -13.39 -8.84 -6.23
C LEU A 175 -14.02 -7.55 -6.78
N ASP A 176 -15.27 -7.28 -6.40
CA ASP A 176 -16.02 -6.08 -6.80
C ASP A 176 -15.64 -4.83 -5.98
N GLU A 177 -14.81 -4.97 -4.94
CA GLU A 177 -14.36 -3.81 -4.17
C GLU A 177 -13.34 -2.97 -4.98
N GLU A 178 -13.60 -1.67 -5.05
CA GLU A 178 -12.70 -0.71 -5.67
C GLU A 178 -11.49 -0.39 -4.78
N ARG A 179 -10.40 0.05 -5.42
CA ARG A 179 -9.13 0.37 -4.73
C ARG A 179 -9.26 1.64 -3.87
N ASP A 180 -9.98 2.64 -4.38
CA ASP A 180 -10.23 3.92 -3.74
C ASP A 180 -11.64 3.99 -3.11
N PRO A 181 -11.81 4.70 -1.98
CA PRO A 181 -13.06 5.39 -1.72
C PRO A 181 -13.14 6.57 -2.69
N VAL A 182 -14.16 6.61 -3.55
CA VAL A 182 -14.48 7.81 -4.35
C VAL A 182 -14.55 9.01 -3.40
N VAL A 183 -13.52 9.86 -3.45
CA VAL A 183 -13.49 11.12 -2.72
C VAL A 183 -14.30 12.10 -3.57
N TYR A 184 -15.55 12.33 -3.16
CA TYR A 184 -16.36 13.46 -3.62
C TYR A 184 -15.80 14.78 -3.10
#